data_AF-A0A6I9MWQ1-F1
#
_entry.id   AF-A0A6I9MWQ1-F1
#
_cell.length_a   1.000
_cell.length_b   1.000
_cell.length_c   1.000
_cell.angle_alpha   90.00
_cell.angle_beta   90.00
_cell.angle_gamma   90.00
#
_symmetry.space_group_name_H-M   'P 1'
#
loop_
_entity.id
_entity.type
_entity.pdbx_description
1 polymer ?
#
loop_
_entity_poly.entity_id
_entity_poly.type
_entity_poly.pdbx_seq_one_letter_code
_entity_poly.pdbx_strand_id
1 'polypeptide(L)'
;MFMKFLSDRVVKAARSVYSVLMERDSNLIRDRKHHLKTYRQCCSGKELVDWLMKQNECLASRSQAVGMWQVLLDEGILVHVKHELNFLDKDTQFYRFQECEFGLHHVSDEREEEELQEAVSLLAQLGPDALLTMILRKGPSQNSGLGLLNWPLFCVYTDDAGIFALALIG
;
A
#
# COMPACT_ATOMS: atom_id res chain seq x y z
N MET A 1 18.44 4.71 14.52
CA MET A 1 18.61 3.24 14.57
C MET A 1 17.28 2.51 14.37
N PHE A 2 16.22 2.82 15.15
CA PHE A 2 14.89 2.23 14.98
C PHE A 2 14.25 2.42 13.59
N MET A 3 14.30 3.64 13.02
CA MET A 3 13.72 3.89 11.69
C MET A 3 14.41 3.08 10.58
N LYS A 4 15.73 2.84 10.70
CA LYS A 4 16.48 2.02 9.74
C LYS A 4 16.10 0.54 9.84
N PHE A 5 15.95 0.02 11.07
CA PHE A 5 15.53 -1.36 11.30
C PHE A 5 14.10 -1.63 10.80
N LEU A 6 13.18 -0.67 10.99
CA LEU A 6 11.82 -0.79 10.45
C LEU A 6 11.84 -0.80 8.92
N SER A 7 12.62 0.09 8.31
CA SER A 7 12.81 0.14 6.85
C SER A 7 13.37 -1.18 6.30
N ASP A 8 14.38 -1.79 6.95
CA ASP A 8 14.93 -3.09 6.54
C ASP A 8 13.86 -4.20 6.54
N ARG A 9 12.95 -4.19 7.53
CA ARG A 9 11.82 -5.14 7.60
C ARG A 9 10.79 -4.89 6.50
N VAL A 10 10.49 -3.63 6.19
CA VAL A 10 9.58 -3.27 5.10
C VAL A 10 10.18 -3.66 3.74
N VAL A 11 11.48 -3.45 3.54
CA VAL A 11 12.20 -3.91 2.35
C VAL A 11 12.11 -5.43 2.21
N LYS A 12 12.33 -6.19 3.29
CA LYS A 12 12.16 -7.66 3.28
C LYS A 12 10.72 -8.03 2.90
N ALA A 13 9.72 -7.42 3.52
CA ALA A 13 8.32 -7.69 3.21
C ALA A 13 7.96 -7.37 1.75
N ALA A 14 8.46 -6.24 1.23
CA ALA A 14 8.27 -5.87 -0.16
C ALA A 14 8.91 -6.89 -1.11
N ARG A 15 10.06 -7.46 -0.76
CA ARG A 15 10.71 -8.51 -1.56
C ARG A 15 9.84 -9.74 -1.68
N SER A 16 9.31 -10.25 -0.55
CA SER A 16 8.41 -11.41 -0.56
C SER A 16 7.15 -11.13 -1.37
N VAL A 17 6.52 -9.97 -1.18
CA VAL A 17 5.33 -9.56 -1.97
C VAL A 17 5.64 -9.48 -3.46
N TYR A 18 6.76 -8.86 -3.85
CA TYR A 18 7.15 -8.70 -5.24
C TYR A 18 7.48 -10.04 -5.91
N SER A 19 8.23 -10.92 -5.23
CA SER A 19 8.58 -12.25 -5.74
C SER A 19 7.34 -13.08 -6.07
N VAL A 20 6.40 -13.17 -5.13
CA VAL A 20 5.15 -13.93 -5.33
C VAL A 20 4.29 -13.29 -6.42
N LEU A 21 4.25 -11.96 -6.51
CA LEU A 21 3.54 -11.25 -7.58
C LEU A 21 4.13 -11.59 -8.96
N MET A 22 5.46 -11.65 -9.07
CA MET A 22 6.15 -12.06 -10.30
C MET A 22 5.93 -13.53 -10.66
N GLU A 23 5.90 -14.42 -9.68
CA GLU A 23 5.69 -15.84 -9.92
C GLU A 23 4.23 -16.15 -10.31
N ARG A 24 3.27 -15.65 -9.52
CA ARG A 24 1.85 -16.00 -9.67
C ARG A 24 1.13 -15.14 -10.72
N ASP A 25 1.53 -13.88 -10.87
CA ASP A 25 0.81 -12.88 -11.68
C ASP A 25 1.76 -11.94 -12.45
N SER A 26 2.82 -12.48 -13.08
CA SER A 26 3.80 -11.70 -13.87
C SER A 26 3.18 -10.69 -14.86
N ASN A 27 2.00 -11.00 -15.42
CA ASN A 27 1.27 -10.13 -16.34
C ASN A 27 0.80 -8.80 -15.73
N LEU A 28 0.80 -8.67 -14.40
CA LEU A 28 0.35 -7.48 -13.69
C LEU A 28 1.33 -6.30 -13.91
N ILE A 29 2.63 -6.59 -13.91
CA ILE A 29 3.68 -5.63 -14.27
C ILE A 29 3.98 -5.75 -15.76
N ARG A 30 3.61 -4.71 -16.52
CA ARG A 30 3.75 -4.70 -17.97
C ARG A 30 3.82 -3.28 -18.51
N ASP A 31 4.18 -3.15 -19.77
CA ASP A 31 4.11 -1.88 -20.47
C ASP A 31 2.64 -1.47 -20.69
N ARG A 32 2.28 -0.25 -20.31
CA ARG A 32 0.94 0.31 -20.46
C ARG A 32 0.97 1.59 -21.28
N LYS A 33 0.05 1.71 -22.23
CA LYS A 33 -0.17 2.94 -23.00
C LYS A 33 -1.34 3.72 -22.42
N HIS A 34 -1.11 4.99 -22.11
CA HIS A 34 -2.16 5.88 -21.62
C HIS A 34 -1.88 7.33 -22.05
N HIS A 35 -2.89 8.02 -22.60
CA HIS A 35 -2.76 9.36 -23.20
C HIS A 35 -1.53 9.51 -24.11
N LEU A 36 -1.36 8.58 -25.05
CA LEU A 36 -0.24 8.55 -26.02
C LEU A 36 1.16 8.41 -25.39
N LYS A 37 1.27 8.24 -24.07
CA LYS A 37 2.51 7.95 -23.36
C LYS A 37 2.58 6.47 -23.01
N THR A 38 3.75 5.86 -23.21
CA THR A 38 4.03 4.50 -22.77
C THR A 38 4.71 4.54 -21.41
N TYR A 39 4.10 3.92 -20.42
CA TYR A 39 4.68 3.65 -19.11
C TYR A 39 5.17 2.21 -19.13
N ARG A 40 6.49 2.00 -19.06
CA ARG A 40 7.07 0.64 -19.10
C ARG A 40 6.90 -0.07 -17.77
N GLN A 41 6.90 -1.41 -17.73
CA GLN A 41 7.00 -2.23 -16.51
C GLN A 41 6.23 -1.64 -15.30
N CYS A 42 4.92 -1.43 -15.46
CA CYS A 42 4.08 -0.82 -14.42
C CYS A 42 2.76 -1.57 -14.23
N CYS A 43 2.13 -1.32 -13.09
CA CYS A 43 0.87 -1.91 -12.67
C CYS A 43 -0.12 -0.81 -12.29
N SER A 44 -1.43 -1.05 -12.42
CA SER A 44 -2.43 -0.10 -11.92
C SER A 44 -2.60 -0.26 -10.41
N GLY A 45 -2.93 0.84 -9.72
CA GLY A 45 -3.23 0.79 -8.29
C GLY A 45 -4.38 -0.17 -7.96
N LYS A 46 -5.37 -0.25 -8.85
CA LYS A 46 -6.49 -1.20 -8.70
C LYS A 46 -6.05 -2.65 -8.81
N GLU A 47 -5.25 -3.01 -9.81
CA GLU A 47 -4.77 -4.39 -9.95
C GLU A 47 -3.90 -4.81 -8.76
N LEU A 48 -3.09 -3.89 -8.22
CA LEU A 48 -2.31 -4.13 -7.00
C LEU A 48 -3.22 -4.43 -5.79
N VAL A 49 -4.28 -3.66 -5.60
CA VAL A 49 -5.27 -3.93 -4.54
C VAL A 49 -5.98 -5.26 -4.78
N ASP A 50 -6.45 -5.51 -6.01
CA ASP A 50 -7.14 -6.75 -6.37
C ASP A 50 -6.25 -7.98 -6.15
N TRP A 51 -4.96 -7.87 -6.47
CA TRP A 51 -3.98 -8.93 -6.24
C TRP A 51 -3.81 -9.20 -4.75
N LEU A 52 -3.59 -8.15 -3.95
CA LEU A 52 -3.35 -8.29 -2.51
C LEU A 52 -4.57 -8.88 -1.78
N MET A 53 -5.78 -8.46 -2.16
CA MET A 53 -7.03 -9.01 -1.62
C MET A 53 -7.21 -10.51 -1.92
N LYS A 54 -6.56 -11.05 -2.97
CA LYS A 54 -6.59 -12.49 -3.28
C LYS A 54 -5.55 -13.29 -2.48
N GLN A 55 -4.45 -12.68 -2.06
CA GLN A 55 -3.38 -13.39 -1.34
C GLN A 55 -3.69 -13.61 0.14
N ASN A 56 -4.60 -12.82 0.72
CA ASN A 56 -4.93 -12.95 2.13
C ASN A 56 -6.43 -12.76 2.38
N GLU A 57 -7.10 -13.86 2.74
CA GLU A 57 -8.53 -13.88 3.07
C GLU A 57 -8.88 -13.04 4.31
N CYS A 58 -7.91 -12.75 5.18
CA CYS A 58 -8.10 -11.91 6.37
C CYS A 58 -8.15 -10.41 6.07
N LEU A 59 -7.85 -9.97 4.85
CA LEU A 59 -7.99 -8.55 4.48
C LEU A 59 -9.47 -8.17 4.38
N ALA A 60 -9.95 -7.43 5.38
CA ALA A 60 -11.37 -7.12 5.53
C ALA A 60 -11.85 -6.02 4.57
N SER A 61 -10.94 -5.20 4.01
CA SER A 61 -11.32 -4.08 3.14
C SER A 61 -10.24 -3.65 2.16
N ARG A 62 -10.67 -3.05 1.03
CA ARG A 62 -9.77 -2.40 0.06
C ARG A 62 -9.00 -1.24 0.67
N SER A 63 -9.57 -0.55 1.68
CA SER A 63 -8.88 0.53 2.38
C SER A 63 -7.66 0.04 3.16
N GLN A 64 -7.73 -1.18 3.71
CA GLN A 64 -6.60 -1.82 4.38
C GLN A 64 -5.47 -2.10 3.37
N ALA A 65 -5.82 -2.68 2.22
CA ALA A 65 -4.86 -2.90 1.12
C ALA A 65 -4.25 -1.58 0.62
N VAL A 66 -5.03 -0.50 0.52
CA VAL A 66 -4.51 0.85 0.19
C VAL A 66 -3.47 1.31 1.20
N GLY A 67 -3.72 1.14 2.51
CA GLY A 67 -2.75 1.48 3.55
C GLY A 67 -1.46 0.69 3.42
N MET A 68 -1.55 -0.61 3.12
CA MET A 68 -0.39 -1.49 2.92
C MET A 68 0.46 -1.05 1.72
N TRP A 69 -0.17 -0.71 0.60
CA TRP A 69 0.54 -0.18 -0.56
C TRP A 69 1.11 1.23 -0.31
N GLN A 70 0.44 2.03 0.52
CA GLN A 70 0.95 3.34 0.95
C GLN A 70 2.24 3.20 1.75
N VAL A 71 2.39 2.18 2.60
CA VAL A 71 3.65 1.89 3.32
C VAL A 71 4.81 1.71 2.33
N LEU A 72 4.61 0.87 1.30
CA LEU A 72 5.65 0.64 0.29
C LEU A 72 5.94 1.90 -0.54
N LEU A 73 4.94 2.76 -0.73
CA LEU A 73 5.10 4.02 -1.45
C LEU A 73 5.87 5.07 -0.64
N ASP A 74 5.59 5.16 0.67
CA ASP A 74 6.28 6.06 1.59
C ASP A 74 7.75 5.68 1.79
N GLU A 75 8.07 4.37 1.78
CA GLU A 75 9.45 3.87 1.78
C GLU A 75 10.15 4.02 0.41
N GLY A 76 9.46 4.49 -0.63
CA GLY A 76 10.02 4.69 -1.97
C GLY A 76 10.30 3.40 -2.75
N ILE A 77 9.86 2.26 -2.21
CA ILE A 77 9.98 0.94 -2.83
C ILE A 77 9.02 0.81 -4.01
N LEU A 78 7.78 1.26 -3.80
CA LEU A 78 6.80 1.46 -4.85
C LEU A 78 6.77 2.96 -5.21
N VAL A 79 6.79 3.30 -6.50
CA VAL A 79 6.74 4.69 -6.93
C VAL A 79 5.61 4.92 -7.91
N HIS A 80 4.85 6.00 -7.72
CA HIS A 80 3.88 6.44 -8.71
C HIS A 80 4.62 7.01 -9.94
N VAL A 81 4.16 6.69 -11.16
CA VAL A 81 4.84 7.13 -12.41
C VAL A 81 4.83 8.65 -12.65
N LYS A 82 4.05 9.40 -11.86
CA LYS A 82 4.05 10.88 -11.83
C LYS A 82 4.56 11.45 -10.51
N HIS A 83 5.16 10.63 -9.64
CA HIS A 83 5.67 11.04 -8.33
C HIS A 83 4.60 11.61 -7.38
N GLU A 84 3.37 11.08 -7.47
CA GLU A 84 2.33 11.39 -6.48
C GLU A 84 2.64 10.68 -5.16
N LEU A 85 2.38 11.36 -4.05
CA LEU A 85 2.72 10.87 -2.70
C LEU A 85 1.66 9.93 -2.11
N ASN A 86 0.50 9.82 -2.74
CA ASN A 86 -0.63 9.05 -2.22
C ASN A 86 -0.93 7.88 -3.16
N PHE A 87 -1.06 6.69 -2.59
CA PHE A 87 -1.54 5.51 -3.28
C PHE A 87 -3.04 5.64 -3.54
N LEU A 88 -3.46 5.24 -4.74
CA LEU A 88 -4.82 5.37 -5.22
C LEU A 88 -5.26 4.06 -5.87
N ASP A 89 -6.31 3.46 -5.32
CA ASP A 89 -7.01 2.30 -5.87
C ASP A 89 -7.81 2.68 -7.13
N LYS A 90 -7.11 2.88 -8.26
CA LYS A 90 -7.67 3.33 -9.54
C LYS A 90 -6.93 2.71 -10.73
N ASP A 91 -7.67 2.41 -11.79
CA ASP A 91 -7.13 1.88 -13.06
C ASP A 91 -6.18 2.84 -13.79
N THR A 92 -6.34 4.15 -13.59
CA THR A 92 -5.57 5.21 -14.28
C THR A 92 -4.37 5.70 -13.49
N GLN A 93 -4.08 5.09 -12.33
CA GLN A 93 -2.93 5.42 -11.49
C GLN A 93 -1.93 4.27 -11.60
N PHE A 94 -0.72 4.58 -12.07
CA PHE A 94 0.27 3.55 -12.38
C PHE A 94 1.47 3.65 -11.43
N TYR A 95 1.94 2.48 -11.02
CA TYR A 95 3.02 2.33 -10.06
C TYR A 95 4.11 1.40 -10.61
N ARG A 96 5.34 1.58 -10.12
CA ARG A 96 6.51 0.76 -10.47
C ARG A 96 7.25 0.39 -9.19
N PHE A 97 7.71 -0.86 -9.10
CA PHE A 97 8.67 -1.27 -8.07
C PHE A 97 10.08 -0.81 -8.46
N GLN A 98 10.83 -0.22 -7.53
CA GLN A 98 12.23 0.11 -7.79
C GLN A 98 13.08 -1.17 -7.76
N GLU A 99 13.49 -1.64 -8.94
CA GLU A 99 14.21 -2.91 -9.17
C GLU A 99 15.55 -3.06 -8.41
N CYS A 100 16.12 -1.99 -7.83
CA CYS A 100 17.49 -1.98 -7.31
C CYS A 100 17.77 -2.95 -6.15
N GLU A 101 16.75 -3.55 -5.51
CA GLU A 101 16.95 -4.42 -4.35
C GLU A 101 16.24 -5.78 -4.41
N PHE A 102 15.60 -6.14 -5.53
CA PHE A 102 14.81 -7.36 -5.66
C PHE A 102 15.60 -8.46 -6.37
N GLY A 103 16.62 -8.99 -5.70
CA GLY A 103 17.34 -10.17 -6.19
C GLY A 103 16.43 -11.40 -6.18
N LEU A 104 16.29 -12.05 -7.34
CA LEU A 104 15.58 -13.33 -7.47
C LEU A 104 16.39 -14.42 -6.76
N HIS A 105 16.06 -14.72 -5.51
CA HIS A 105 16.47 -15.96 -4.86
C HIS A 105 15.29 -16.91 -4.87
N HIS A 106 15.42 -18.00 -5.62
CA HIS A 106 14.45 -19.08 -5.65
C HIS A 106 14.54 -19.83 -4.32
N VAL A 107 13.52 -19.72 -3.48
CA VAL A 107 13.38 -20.51 -2.25
C VAL A 107 12.33 -21.60 -2.54
N SER A 108 12.22 -22.61 -1.68
CA SER A 108 11.18 -23.64 -1.81
C SER A 108 9.78 -23.04 -1.57
N ASP A 109 8.80 -23.42 -2.39
CA ASP A 109 7.40 -22.93 -2.41
C ASP A 109 6.77 -22.77 -1.00
N GLU A 110 6.91 -23.77 -0.11
CA GLU A 110 6.35 -23.72 1.25
C GLU A 110 6.92 -22.57 2.11
N ARG A 111 8.20 -22.24 1.93
CA ARG A 111 8.88 -21.18 2.68
C ARG A 111 8.53 -19.79 2.13
N GLU A 112 8.23 -19.70 0.84
CA GLU A 112 7.83 -18.43 0.21
C GLU A 112 6.42 -18.01 0.65
N GLU A 113 5.50 -18.97 0.85
CA GLU A 113 4.16 -18.68 1.38
C GLU A 113 4.22 -18.20 2.84
N GLU A 114 5.02 -18.82 3.71
CA GLU A 114 5.21 -18.33 5.09
C GLU A 114 5.80 -16.92 5.11
N GLU A 115 6.82 -16.66 4.29
CA GLU A 115 7.44 -15.33 4.17
C GLU A 115 6.45 -14.29 3.61
N LEU A 116 5.56 -14.68 2.69
CA LEU A 116 4.48 -13.82 2.20
C LEU A 116 3.48 -13.48 3.31
N GLN A 117 3.04 -14.46 4.10
CA GLN A 117 2.10 -14.23 5.20
C GLN A 117 2.70 -13.32 6.28
N GLU A 118 3.98 -13.50 6.62
CA GLU A 118 4.71 -12.59 7.51
C GLU A 118 4.78 -11.16 6.94
N ALA A 119 5.10 -11.04 5.64
CA ALA A 119 5.18 -9.76 4.95
C ALA A 119 3.84 -9.03 4.94
N VAL A 120 2.77 -9.73 4.58
CA VAL A 120 1.40 -9.20 4.57
C VAL A 120 0.97 -8.79 5.97
N SER A 121 1.25 -9.59 7.00
CA SER A 121 0.96 -9.26 8.40
C SER A 121 1.67 -7.97 8.85
N LEU A 122 2.96 -7.82 8.53
CA LEU A 122 3.72 -6.61 8.83
C LEU A 122 3.11 -5.38 8.13
N LEU A 123 2.85 -5.48 6.84
CA LEU A 123 2.28 -4.36 6.07
C LEU A 123 0.89 -3.99 6.59
N ALA A 124 0.07 -4.97 6.98
CA ALA A 124 -1.25 -4.72 7.55
C ALA A 124 -1.18 -3.99 8.90
N GLN A 125 -0.14 -4.24 9.72
CA GLN A 125 0.08 -3.52 10.97
C GLN A 125 0.53 -2.06 10.75
N LEU A 126 1.33 -1.81 9.71
CA LEU A 126 1.83 -0.46 9.38
C LEU A 126 0.81 0.37 8.56
N GLY A 127 -0.08 -0.31 7.83
CA GLY A 127 -1.04 0.31 6.91
C GLY A 127 -1.93 1.41 7.51
N PRO A 128 -2.51 1.25 8.73
CA PRO A 128 -3.35 2.28 9.32
C PRO A 128 -2.64 3.62 9.55
N ASP A 129 -1.38 3.59 10.00
CA ASP A 129 -0.58 4.81 10.23
C ASP A 129 -0.22 5.52 8.91
N ALA A 130 0.18 4.74 7.90
CA ALA A 130 0.44 5.24 6.57
C ALA A 130 -0.82 5.86 5.94
N LEU A 131 -1.98 5.20 6.10
CA LEU A 131 -3.26 5.70 5.60
C LEU A 131 -3.69 6.99 6.30
N LEU A 132 -3.54 7.08 7.63
CA LEU A 132 -3.81 8.30 8.38
C LEU A 132 -2.92 9.44 7.89
N THR A 133 -1.61 9.19 7.78
CA THR A 133 -0.64 10.17 7.27
C THR A 133 -1.02 10.64 5.86
N MET A 134 -1.40 9.72 4.97
CA MET A 134 -1.87 10.02 3.62
C MET A 134 -3.10 10.94 3.60
N ILE A 135 -4.07 10.69 4.49
CA ILE A 135 -5.28 11.52 4.62
C ILE A 135 -4.91 12.92 5.11
N LEU A 136 -4.03 13.02 6.10
CA LEU A 136 -3.60 14.30 6.68
C LEU A 136 -2.78 15.17 5.72
N ARG A 137 -2.12 14.57 4.70
CA ARG A 137 -1.39 15.32 3.63
C ARG A 137 -2.33 16.15 2.76
N LYS A 138 -3.57 15.70 2.54
CA LYS A 138 -4.57 16.50 1.84
C LYS A 138 -5.06 17.59 2.79
N GLY A 139 -4.51 18.79 2.65
CA GLY A 139 -4.98 19.95 3.39
C GLY A 139 -6.49 20.15 3.23
N PRO A 140 -7.16 20.82 4.19
CA PRO A 140 -8.62 20.95 4.25
C PRO A 140 -9.27 21.56 2.99
N SER A 141 -8.50 22.21 2.13
CA SER A 141 -8.96 22.91 0.93
C SER A 141 -9.23 22.03 -0.30
N GLN A 142 -8.73 20.78 -0.32
CA GLN A 142 -8.86 19.85 -1.47
C GLN A 142 -9.88 18.72 -1.21
N ASN A 143 -10.51 18.69 -0.04
CA ASN A 143 -11.60 17.77 0.28
C ASN A 143 -12.93 18.33 -0.22
N SER A 144 -13.04 18.53 -1.53
CA SER A 144 -14.28 18.91 -2.20
C SER A 144 -15.17 17.68 -2.36
N GLY A 145 -16.01 17.41 -1.36
CA GLY A 145 -17.13 16.49 -1.47
C GLY A 145 -17.46 15.76 -0.19
N LEU A 146 -18.44 16.32 0.54
CA LEU A 146 -19.16 15.78 1.70
C LEU A 146 -18.46 15.93 3.07
N GLY A 147 -18.77 17.06 3.73
CA GLY A 147 -18.99 17.08 5.18
C GLY A 147 -17.84 17.49 6.09
N LEU A 148 -17.28 18.70 5.92
CA LEU A 148 -16.41 19.34 6.92
C LEU A 148 -17.01 20.69 7.34
N LEU A 149 -18.05 20.67 8.16
CA LEU A 149 -18.42 21.85 8.95
C LEU A 149 -18.28 21.48 10.42
N ASN A 150 -17.35 22.19 11.08
CA ASN A 150 -16.90 22.10 12.47
C ASN A 150 -15.78 21.09 12.76
N TRP A 151 -14.55 21.52 12.50
CA TRP A 151 -13.39 21.05 13.22
C TRP A 151 -12.90 22.18 14.15
N PRO A 152 -13.13 22.04 15.46
CA PRO A 152 -12.00 21.78 16.33
C PRO A 152 -12.40 20.95 17.56
N LEU A 153 -12.17 19.61 17.61
CA LEU A 153 -12.28 18.82 18.87
C LEU A 153 -11.87 17.33 18.84
N PHE A 154 -11.41 16.75 17.74
CA PHE A 154 -11.30 15.29 17.71
C PHE A 154 -9.99 14.77 18.32
N CYS A 155 -10.14 13.92 19.34
CA CYS A 155 -9.10 12.97 19.75
C CYS A 155 -9.38 11.61 19.09
N VAL A 156 -8.37 11.03 18.46
CA VAL A 156 -8.43 9.67 17.92
C VAL A 156 -8.15 8.69 19.08
N TYR A 157 -9.09 7.79 19.38
CA TYR A 157 -8.85 6.71 20.34
C TYR A 157 -8.99 5.35 19.65
N THR A 158 -8.09 4.43 19.98
CA THR A 158 -8.06 3.05 19.46
C THR A 158 -8.68 2.11 20.50
N ASP A 159 -9.64 1.27 20.11
CA ASP A 159 -10.06 0.12 20.92
C ASP A 159 -9.64 -1.20 20.25
N ASP A 160 -9.65 -2.30 21.02
CA ASP A 160 -9.13 -3.62 20.66
C ASP A 160 -9.84 -4.28 19.45
N ALA A 161 -10.86 -3.66 18.86
CA ALA A 161 -11.56 -4.14 17.67
C ALA A 161 -11.21 -3.38 16.38
N GLY A 162 -10.36 -2.34 16.43
CA GLY A 162 -9.85 -1.65 15.24
C GLY A 162 -10.91 -0.90 14.42
N ILE A 163 -12.07 -0.60 15.00
CA ILE A 163 -13.15 0.14 14.34
C ILE A 163 -12.94 1.64 14.61
N PHE A 164 -12.85 2.44 13.54
CA PHE A 164 -12.88 3.89 13.63
C PHE A 164 -14.30 4.36 13.95
N ALA A 165 -14.63 4.49 15.23
CA ALA A 165 -15.87 5.12 15.65
C ALA A 165 -15.67 6.63 15.84
N LEU A 166 -16.43 7.43 15.09
CA LEU A 166 -16.54 8.88 15.28
C LEU A 166 -17.46 9.14 16.48
N ALA A 167 -16.91 9.48 17.64
CA ALA A 167 -17.69 9.96 18.78
C ALA A 167 -17.50 11.48 18.94
N LEU A 168 -18.61 12.22 19.02
CA LEU A 168 -18.62 13.65 19.35
C LEU A 168 -18.23 13.83 20.82
N ILE A 169 -17.14 14.54 21.10
CA ILE A 169 -16.88 15.10 22.44
C ILE A 169 -17.48 16.50 22.46
N GLY A 170 -18.57 16.68 23.21
CA GLY A 170 -19.09 17.96 23.71
C GLY A 170 -19.47 19.00 22.68
#